data_AF-A0A3M1IZD0-F1
#
_entry.id   AF-A0A3M1IZD0-F1
#
_cell.length_a   1.000
_cell.length_b   1.000
_cell.length_c   1.000
_cell.angle_alpha   90.00
_cell.angle_beta   90.00
_cell.angle_gamma   90.00
#
_symmetry.space_group_name_H-M   'P 1'
#
loop_
_entity.id
_entity.type
_entity.pdbx_description
1 polymer ?
#
loop_
_entity_poly.entity_id
_entity_poly.type
_entity_poly.pdbx_seq_one_letter_code
_entity_poly.pdbx_strand_id
1 'polypeptide(L)'
;SWGVQEGRKVVWGNYDLKDEDGPEPMVGADEYKDYMIAFVAAHPDQMPSEMKQIPEVDVNQIADHPNLAGVTYSRQQCQRCHVGVTGREKRGDYRGAGCSSCHVPYSNEGKYEGGDPTISKDQPGKLLVHRLQGTRKSKVHVGDVTYSGIPSESCNSCHNRGKRIGVSYQGIMEFPYGSPYDAKGGKQPKLHTKKYLFIKDDLHHQIESRPGNPEGGMLCQDCHTTVDMHGDGNLPGTTLAQVEIECEDCHGTVAKAPWELPLGYGEEHDRDIGDKPRGLAEDILDESYMATIYDAEDGYLLTARGNPFGNVVKKGSNVILHSASGLDFEVPVLKQIAQSGTWKNENAKVAMSSVGAHQDNLECYACHADWAPQCYGCHIT
;
A
#
# COMPACT_ATOMS: atom_id res chain seq x y z
N SER A 1 -10.38 -3.47 20.87
CA SER A 1 -10.31 -2.00 20.69
C SER A 1 -10.05 -1.30 22.02
N TRP A 2 -8.80 -1.16 22.49
CA TRP A 2 -8.43 -0.32 23.66
C TRP A 2 -9.35 -0.43 24.93
N GLY A 3 -9.99 -1.59 25.15
CA GLY A 3 -10.98 -1.78 26.23
C GLY A 3 -12.39 -1.17 26.00
N VAL A 4 -12.71 -0.69 24.80
CA VAL A 4 -13.98 -0.02 24.45
C VAL A 4 -14.99 -1.00 23.83
N GLN A 5 -14.52 -2.00 23.11
CA GLN A 5 -15.35 -3.06 22.56
C GLN A 5 -14.70 -4.41 22.78
N GLU A 6 -15.55 -5.37 23.13
CA GLU A 6 -15.20 -6.77 23.35
C GLU A 6 -15.10 -7.52 22.01
N GLY A 7 -14.20 -8.51 21.96
CA GLY A 7 -13.99 -9.31 20.76
C GLY A 7 -13.20 -8.60 19.64
N ARG A 8 -13.23 -9.20 18.44
CA ARG A 8 -12.51 -8.74 17.24
C ARG A 8 -13.43 -8.22 16.13
N LYS A 9 -14.75 -8.34 16.28
CA LYS A 9 -15.73 -7.84 15.31
C LYS A 9 -15.53 -6.36 15.03
N VAL A 10 -15.52 -5.96 13.77
CA VAL A 10 -15.47 -4.54 13.41
C VAL A 10 -16.87 -3.97 13.51
N VAL A 11 -17.01 -2.96 14.38
CA VAL A 11 -18.29 -2.28 14.67
C VAL A 11 -18.19 -0.78 14.41
N TRP A 12 -16.99 -0.20 14.53
CA TRP A 12 -16.79 1.24 14.51
C TRP A 12 -16.12 1.70 13.21
N GLY A 13 -16.68 2.75 12.62
CA GLY A 13 -16.14 3.50 11.50
C GLY A 13 -16.00 4.99 11.83
N ASN A 14 -15.60 5.77 10.82
CA ASN A 14 -15.54 7.23 10.95
C ASN A 14 -16.91 7.90 10.84
N TYR A 15 -17.82 7.24 10.14
CA TYR A 15 -19.18 7.66 9.90
C TYR A 15 -20.08 6.44 10.11
N ASP A 16 -21.37 6.69 10.26
CA ASP A 16 -22.35 5.62 10.10
C ASP A 16 -22.35 5.20 8.64
N LEU A 17 -22.06 3.92 8.39
CA LEU A 17 -21.96 3.34 7.06
C LEU A 17 -22.79 2.06 7.04
N LYS A 18 -23.48 1.86 5.92
CA LYS A 18 -24.20 0.63 5.63
C LYS A 18 -23.88 0.26 4.19
N ASP A 19 -23.52 -1.00 4.00
CA ASP A 19 -23.41 -1.59 2.68
C ASP A 19 -24.84 -1.87 2.17
N GLU A 20 -25.35 -0.99 1.31
CA GLU A 20 -26.67 -1.13 0.70
C GLU A 20 -26.65 -2.00 -0.56
N ASP A 21 -25.47 -2.17 -1.17
CA ASP A 21 -25.27 -2.89 -2.42
C ASP A 21 -25.09 -4.40 -2.18
N GLY A 22 -24.62 -4.77 -0.98
CA GLY A 22 -24.51 -6.15 -0.52
C GLY A 22 -23.10 -6.71 -0.65
N PRO A 23 -22.90 -8.01 -0.34
CA PRO A 23 -21.57 -8.62 -0.24
C PRO A 23 -20.89 -8.84 -1.59
N GLU A 24 -21.56 -8.60 -2.72
CA GLU A 24 -20.97 -8.68 -4.04
C GLU A 24 -20.29 -7.35 -4.39
N PRO A 25 -18.98 -7.34 -4.70
CA PRO A 25 -18.30 -6.12 -5.12
C PRO A 25 -18.95 -5.46 -6.35
N MET A 26 -19.00 -4.13 -6.34
CA MET A 26 -19.51 -3.33 -7.47
C MET A 26 -18.60 -3.40 -8.70
N VAL A 27 -17.30 -3.60 -8.49
CA VAL A 27 -16.24 -3.57 -9.51
C VAL A 27 -15.33 -4.80 -9.37
N GLY A 28 -14.53 -5.09 -10.39
CA GLY A 28 -13.65 -6.26 -10.44
C GLY A 28 -14.16 -7.36 -11.38
N ALA A 29 -13.28 -8.32 -11.67
CA ALA A 29 -13.58 -9.48 -12.51
C ALA A 29 -14.57 -10.44 -11.84
N ASP A 30 -15.20 -11.32 -12.63
CA ASP A 30 -16.17 -12.28 -12.11
C ASP A 30 -15.53 -13.21 -11.05
N GLU A 31 -14.31 -13.69 -11.29
CA GLU A 31 -13.56 -14.51 -10.33
C GLU A 31 -13.26 -13.77 -9.03
N TYR A 32 -13.00 -12.46 -9.10
CA TYR A 32 -12.79 -11.61 -7.93
C TYR A 32 -14.07 -11.45 -7.12
N LYS A 33 -15.21 -11.21 -7.79
CA LYS A 33 -16.51 -11.10 -7.14
C LYS A 33 -16.88 -12.40 -6.44
N ASP A 34 -16.72 -13.54 -7.12
CA ASP A 34 -16.95 -14.86 -6.53
C ASP A 34 -16.06 -15.10 -5.30
N TYR A 35 -14.78 -14.74 -5.39
CA TYR A 35 -13.85 -14.84 -4.26
C TYR A 35 -14.30 -13.97 -3.08
N MET A 36 -14.63 -12.70 -3.34
CA MET A 36 -15.00 -11.75 -2.30
C MET A 36 -16.33 -12.11 -1.63
N ILE A 37 -17.33 -12.60 -2.37
CA ILE A 37 -18.58 -13.10 -1.77
C ILE A 37 -18.27 -14.23 -0.77
N ALA A 38 -17.42 -15.19 -1.16
CA ALA A 38 -17.01 -16.27 -0.27
C ALA A 38 -16.18 -15.75 0.92
N PHE A 39 -15.30 -14.77 0.69
CA PHE A 39 -14.47 -14.17 1.72
C PHE A 39 -15.29 -13.40 2.77
N VAL A 40 -16.26 -12.59 2.34
CA VAL A 40 -17.19 -11.87 3.22
C VAL A 40 -18.01 -12.85 4.06
N ALA A 41 -18.51 -13.92 3.45
CA ALA A 41 -19.26 -14.96 4.15
C ALA A 41 -18.40 -15.71 5.20
N ALA A 42 -17.12 -15.94 4.90
CA ALA A 42 -16.18 -16.60 5.82
C ALA A 42 -15.70 -15.69 6.96
N HIS A 43 -15.66 -14.37 6.74
CA HIS A 43 -15.09 -13.40 7.68
C HIS A 43 -16.05 -12.26 8.07
N PRO A 44 -17.28 -12.55 8.53
CA PRO A 44 -18.29 -11.51 8.79
C PRO A 44 -17.90 -10.54 9.93
N ASP A 45 -16.97 -10.94 10.79
CA ASP A 45 -16.42 -10.08 11.83
C ASP A 45 -15.44 -9.03 11.28
N GLN A 46 -14.80 -9.30 10.14
CA GLN A 46 -13.84 -8.39 9.50
C GLN A 46 -14.39 -7.75 8.23
N MET A 47 -15.49 -8.25 7.68
CA MET A 47 -16.22 -7.70 6.55
C MET A 47 -17.67 -7.38 6.94
N PRO A 48 -17.91 -6.41 7.84
CA PRO A 48 -19.26 -6.11 8.32
C PRO A 48 -20.11 -5.44 7.22
N SER A 49 -21.42 -5.68 7.24
CA SER A 49 -22.38 -4.95 6.37
C SER A 49 -22.74 -3.56 6.89
N GLU A 50 -22.33 -3.22 8.12
CA GLU A 50 -22.56 -1.91 8.72
C GLU A 50 -21.42 -1.53 9.68
N MET A 51 -21.13 -0.24 9.75
CA MET A 51 -20.27 0.34 10.77
C MET A 51 -20.97 1.54 11.41
N LYS A 52 -20.78 1.71 12.72
CA LYS A 52 -21.30 2.86 13.46
C LYS A 52 -20.20 3.90 13.62
N GLN A 53 -20.55 5.17 13.54
CA GLN A 53 -19.60 6.23 13.85
C GLN A 53 -19.07 6.06 15.28
N ILE A 54 -17.75 6.14 15.46
CA ILE A 54 -17.14 6.08 16.79
C ILE A 54 -17.79 7.13 17.72
N PRO A 55 -18.19 6.77 18.95
CA PRO A 55 -19.01 7.66 19.78
C PRO A 55 -18.25 8.90 20.25
N GLU A 56 -19.01 9.93 20.63
CA GLU A 56 -18.46 11.08 21.35
C GLU A 56 -18.10 10.66 22.77
N VAL A 57 -17.00 11.21 23.31
CA VAL A 57 -16.56 10.97 24.68
C VAL A 57 -16.44 12.29 25.41
N ASP A 58 -17.11 12.39 26.55
CA ASP A 58 -16.84 13.44 27.53
C ASP A 58 -15.50 13.17 28.21
N VAL A 59 -14.53 14.04 27.94
CA VAL A 59 -13.16 13.92 28.45
C VAL A 59 -13.08 13.97 29.97
N ASN A 60 -14.08 14.56 30.65
CA ASN A 60 -14.12 14.61 32.10
C ASN A 60 -14.38 13.24 32.73
N GLN A 61 -14.99 12.31 31.98
CA GLN A 61 -15.28 10.96 32.43
C GLN A 61 -14.09 10.00 32.30
N ILE A 62 -13.01 10.40 31.63
CA ILE A 62 -11.86 9.52 31.37
C ILE A 62 -11.18 9.08 32.67
N ALA A 63 -11.16 9.93 33.70
CA ALA A 63 -10.55 9.58 34.99
C ALA A 63 -11.26 8.38 35.65
N ASP A 64 -12.59 8.33 35.55
CA ASP A 64 -13.43 7.26 36.11
C ASP A 64 -13.58 6.08 35.14
N HIS A 65 -13.47 6.33 33.83
CA HIS A 65 -13.57 5.34 32.75
C HIS A 65 -12.38 5.44 31.77
N PRO A 66 -11.18 4.94 32.17
CA PRO A 66 -9.95 5.11 31.38
C PRO A 66 -10.00 4.52 29.96
N ASN A 67 -10.85 3.51 29.73
CA ASN A 67 -11.05 2.93 28.39
C ASN A 67 -11.59 3.95 27.38
N LEU A 68 -12.34 4.97 27.82
CA LEU A 68 -12.83 6.04 26.95
C LEU A 68 -11.69 6.85 26.30
N ALA A 69 -10.50 6.88 26.91
CA ALA A 69 -9.32 7.51 26.31
C ALA A 69 -8.96 6.88 24.95
N GLY A 70 -9.26 5.59 24.74
CA GLY A 70 -9.03 4.90 23.47
C GLY A 70 -9.85 5.49 22.32
N VAL A 71 -11.09 5.91 22.59
CA VAL A 71 -11.96 6.57 21.60
C VAL A 71 -11.46 7.96 21.28
N THR A 72 -11.14 8.76 22.30
CA THR A 72 -10.60 10.11 22.12
C THR A 72 -9.26 10.08 21.37
N TYR A 73 -8.39 9.12 21.70
CA TYR A 73 -7.13 8.90 21.00
C TYR A 73 -7.37 8.53 19.53
N SER A 74 -8.27 7.60 19.24
CA SER A 74 -8.61 7.20 17.87
C SER A 74 -9.09 8.39 17.04
N ARG A 75 -10.04 9.18 17.57
CA ARG A 75 -10.54 10.40 16.91
C ARG A 75 -9.42 11.41 16.61
N GLN A 76 -8.56 11.71 17.58
CA GLN A 76 -7.56 12.76 17.43
C GLN A 76 -6.30 12.32 16.65
N GLN A 77 -5.92 11.05 16.72
CA GLN A 77 -4.65 10.55 16.19
C GLN A 77 -4.78 9.70 14.93
N CYS A 78 -5.90 8.97 14.77
CA CYS A 78 -6.08 8.02 13.68
C CYS A 78 -7.01 8.58 12.60
N GLN A 79 -8.14 9.18 12.96
CA GLN A 79 -9.15 9.62 11.99
C GLN A 79 -8.66 10.70 11.02
N ARG A 80 -7.60 11.45 11.37
CA ARG A 80 -6.92 12.39 10.46
C ARG A 80 -6.34 11.74 9.19
N CYS A 81 -6.14 10.42 9.20
CA CYS A 81 -5.60 9.68 8.06
C CYS A 81 -6.70 9.20 7.09
N HIS A 82 -7.97 9.28 7.49
CA HIS A 82 -9.05 8.87 6.59
C HIS A 82 -9.27 9.92 5.51
N VAL A 83 -9.55 9.44 4.30
CA VAL A 83 -9.55 10.28 3.08
C VAL A 83 -10.65 11.35 3.07
N GLY A 84 -11.71 11.20 3.88
CA GLY A 84 -12.81 12.17 4.00
C GLY A 84 -12.45 13.50 4.70
N VAL A 85 -11.24 13.66 5.23
CA VAL A 85 -10.76 14.89 5.88
C VAL A 85 -9.44 15.36 5.27
N THR A 86 -9.04 16.63 5.46
CA THR A 86 -7.81 17.21 4.89
C THR A 86 -6.54 16.97 5.73
N GLY A 87 -6.63 16.21 6.81
CA GLY A 87 -5.48 15.91 7.68
C GLY A 87 -5.04 17.10 8.53
N ARG A 88 -3.75 17.18 8.87
CA ARG A 88 -3.18 18.28 9.68
C ARG A 88 -2.46 19.26 8.79
N GLU A 89 -2.56 20.55 9.10
CA GLU A 89 -1.73 21.59 8.48
C GLU A 89 -0.33 21.62 9.14
N LYS A 90 0.45 20.58 8.91
CA LYS A 90 1.84 20.44 9.38
C LYS A 90 2.72 19.95 8.23
N ARG A 91 4.02 20.25 8.32
CA ARG A 91 5.02 19.80 7.35
C ARG A 91 4.94 18.28 7.11
N GLY A 92 4.71 17.89 5.86
CA GLY A 92 4.49 16.52 5.39
C GLY A 92 3.03 16.03 5.44
N ASP A 93 2.14 16.70 6.16
CA ASP A 93 0.75 16.25 6.35
C ASP A 93 -0.25 16.98 5.42
N TYR A 94 0.20 17.91 4.59
CA TYR A 94 -0.66 18.67 3.68
C TYR A 94 -1.21 17.80 2.56
N ARG A 95 -2.54 17.81 2.42
CA ARG A 95 -3.27 17.10 1.35
C ARG A 95 -4.70 17.60 1.25
N GLY A 96 -5.37 17.25 0.16
CA GLY A 96 -6.82 17.41 0.02
C GLY A 96 -7.62 16.30 0.71
N ALA A 97 -8.91 16.20 0.39
CA ALA A 97 -9.83 15.15 0.82
C ALA A 97 -10.46 14.44 -0.39
N GLY A 98 -10.95 13.21 -0.19
CA GLY A 98 -11.45 12.35 -1.27
C GLY A 98 -10.38 12.14 -2.34
N CYS A 99 -10.75 12.23 -3.62
CA CYS A 99 -9.82 12.04 -4.74
C CYS A 99 -8.58 12.95 -4.64
N SER A 100 -8.75 14.17 -4.11
CA SER A 100 -7.67 15.15 -3.98
C SER A 100 -6.65 14.82 -2.89
N SER A 101 -6.90 13.82 -2.03
CA SER A 101 -5.88 13.36 -1.07
C SER A 101 -4.70 12.70 -1.78
N CYS A 102 -4.92 12.13 -2.95
CA CYS A 102 -3.91 11.42 -3.73
C CYS A 102 -3.64 12.09 -5.08
N HIS A 103 -4.68 12.58 -5.76
CA HIS A 103 -4.55 13.08 -7.14
C HIS A 103 -4.16 14.56 -7.25
N VAL A 104 -4.14 15.32 -6.15
CA VAL A 104 -3.59 16.67 -6.15
C VAL A 104 -2.20 16.63 -5.49
N PRO A 105 -1.13 17.06 -6.17
CA PRO A 105 0.21 17.01 -5.61
C PRO A 105 0.37 18.09 -4.53
N TYR A 106 0.98 17.72 -3.40
CA TYR A 106 1.39 18.63 -2.33
C TYR A 106 2.88 18.43 -2.05
N SER A 107 3.60 19.52 -1.75
CA SER A 107 4.95 19.40 -1.18
C SER A 107 4.89 19.21 0.33
N ASN A 108 5.99 18.71 0.89
CA ASN A 108 6.15 18.63 2.35
C ASN A 108 5.96 19.99 3.04
N GLU A 109 6.28 21.09 2.37
CA GLU A 109 6.12 22.44 2.91
C GLU A 109 4.70 23.01 2.73
N GLY A 110 3.86 22.38 1.90
CA GLY A 110 2.51 22.83 1.61
C GLY A 110 2.48 24.17 0.89
N LYS A 111 3.45 24.43 0.00
CA LYS A 111 3.58 25.67 -0.76
C LYS A 111 3.32 25.44 -2.24
N TYR A 112 2.76 26.47 -2.88
CA TYR A 112 2.57 26.52 -4.31
C TYR A 112 3.87 26.94 -5.02
N GLU A 113 4.30 26.14 -5.99
CA GLU A 113 5.52 26.36 -6.78
C GLU A 113 5.21 26.53 -8.28
N GLY A 114 3.93 26.52 -8.67
CA GLY A 114 3.52 26.70 -10.05
C GLY A 114 3.43 28.15 -10.53
N GLY A 115 2.88 28.32 -11.74
CA GLY A 115 2.73 29.60 -12.43
C GLY A 115 1.35 30.27 -12.34
N ASP A 116 0.37 29.65 -11.67
CA ASP A 116 -0.98 30.20 -11.54
C ASP A 116 -0.96 31.47 -10.68
N PRO A 117 -1.34 32.64 -11.23
CA PRO A 117 -1.27 33.92 -10.51
C PRO A 117 -2.34 34.05 -9.41
N THR A 118 -3.33 33.16 -9.38
CA THR A 118 -4.43 33.20 -8.39
C THR A 118 -4.09 32.47 -7.09
N ILE A 119 -3.00 31.71 -7.06
CA ILE A 119 -2.60 30.91 -5.90
C ILE A 119 -1.40 31.54 -5.22
N SER A 120 -1.55 31.87 -3.93
CA SER A 120 -0.46 32.44 -3.14
C SER A 120 0.70 31.46 -2.99
N LYS A 121 1.92 31.96 -3.23
CA LYS A 121 3.18 31.22 -3.02
C LYS A 121 3.70 31.30 -1.58
N ASP A 122 3.16 32.23 -0.80
CA ASP A 122 3.62 32.53 0.56
C ASP A 122 2.76 31.87 1.64
N GLN A 123 1.51 31.53 1.33
CA GLN A 123 0.62 30.85 2.24
C GLN A 123 0.89 29.33 2.28
N PRO A 124 0.96 28.71 3.46
CA PRO A 124 0.97 27.25 3.58
C PRO A 124 -0.41 26.66 3.21
N GLY A 125 -0.46 25.33 3.12
CA GLY A 125 -1.70 24.59 2.82
C GLY A 125 -2.12 24.66 1.35
N LYS A 126 -1.21 25.03 0.44
CA LYS A 126 -1.48 25.04 -0.99
C LYS A 126 -0.95 23.78 -1.66
N LEU A 127 -1.65 23.34 -2.70
CA LEU A 127 -1.14 22.34 -3.63
C LEU A 127 0.21 22.78 -4.22
N LEU A 128 1.01 21.83 -4.66
CA LEU A 128 2.32 22.08 -5.24
C LEU A 128 2.21 22.81 -6.58
N VAL A 129 1.35 22.32 -7.47
CA VAL A 129 1.08 22.88 -8.80
C VAL A 129 -0.36 22.59 -9.20
N HIS A 130 -0.96 23.44 -10.05
CA HIS A 130 -2.35 23.29 -10.50
C HIS A 130 -2.46 22.19 -11.58
N ARG A 131 -2.31 20.93 -11.14
CA ARG A 131 -2.27 19.74 -11.99
C ARG A 131 -2.74 18.52 -11.18
N LEU A 132 -3.32 17.53 -11.85
CA LEU A 132 -3.59 16.22 -11.26
C LEU A 132 -2.43 15.25 -11.52
N GLN A 133 -2.13 14.40 -10.54
CA GLN A 133 -1.22 13.26 -10.65
C GLN A 133 -2.00 11.95 -10.69
N GLY A 134 -1.38 10.88 -11.21
CA GLY A 134 -2.03 9.58 -11.40
C GLY A 134 -1.08 8.62 -12.09
N THR A 135 -1.53 7.89 -13.10
CA THR A 135 -0.71 6.87 -13.78
C THR A 135 0.38 7.46 -14.69
N ARG A 136 1.17 6.59 -15.32
CA ARG A 136 2.35 6.92 -16.15
C ARG A 136 2.10 8.03 -17.19
N LYS A 137 0.88 8.12 -17.76
CA LYS A 137 0.52 9.14 -18.76
C LYS A 137 0.30 10.53 -18.18
N SER A 138 0.00 10.63 -16.89
CA SER A 138 -0.33 11.87 -16.18
C SER A 138 0.95 12.53 -15.63
N LYS A 139 1.70 13.18 -16.52
CA LYS A 139 2.94 13.89 -16.13
C LYS A 139 2.63 15.17 -15.35
N VAL A 140 3.41 15.40 -14.30
CA VAL A 140 3.43 16.61 -13.48
C VAL A 140 4.76 17.32 -13.67
N HIS A 141 4.73 18.63 -13.86
CA HIS A 141 5.90 19.48 -14.07
C HIS A 141 6.00 20.50 -12.94
N VAL A 142 7.16 20.57 -12.28
CA VAL A 142 7.46 21.52 -11.20
C VAL A 142 8.87 22.04 -11.40
N GLY A 143 9.00 23.29 -11.86
CA GLY A 143 10.30 23.83 -12.30
C GLY A 143 10.92 22.94 -13.40
N ASP A 144 12.14 22.46 -13.16
CA ASP A 144 12.88 21.58 -14.07
C ASP A 144 12.57 20.08 -13.86
N VAL A 145 11.76 19.75 -12.85
CA VAL A 145 11.44 18.35 -12.51
C VAL A 145 10.14 17.93 -13.21
N THR A 146 10.19 16.77 -13.87
CA THR A 146 9.01 16.10 -14.43
C THR A 146 8.91 14.69 -13.87
N TYR A 147 7.73 14.31 -13.38
CA TYR A 147 7.47 12.95 -12.88
C TYR A 147 6.07 12.46 -13.32
N SER A 148 5.82 11.16 -13.16
CA SER A 148 4.48 10.53 -13.20
C SER A 148 4.34 9.55 -12.05
N GLY A 149 3.12 9.04 -11.85
CA GLY A 149 2.81 8.28 -10.64
C GLY A 149 2.40 9.21 -9.51
N ILE A 150 1.86 8.62 -8.46
CA ILE A 150 1.66 9.23 -7.15
C ILE A 150 2.95 8.97 -6.34
N PRO A 151 3.74 10.01 -6.01
CA PRO A 151 4.95 9.84 -5.22
C PRO A 151 4.64 9.27 -3.84
N SER A 152 5.54 8.45 -3.30
CA SER A 152 5.40 7.80 -1.98
C SER A 152 5.08 8.79 -0.86
N GLU A 153 5.53 10.04 -0.95
CA GLU A 153 5.21 11.06 0.04
C GLU A 153 3.73 11.45 0.12
N SER A 154 2.99 11.29 -0.99
CA SER A 154 1.54 11.47 -0.97
C SER A 154 0.90 10.42 -0.06
N CYS A 155 1.36 9.16 -0.15
CA CYS A 155 0.92 8.05 0.71
C CYS A 155 1.35 8.27 2.16
N ASN A 156 2.57 8.76 2.38
CA ASN A 156 3.12 9.00 3.71
C ASN A 156 2.40 10.08 4.51
N SER A 157 1.66 10.99 3.88
CA SER A 157 0.78 11.92 4.59
C SER A 157 -0.17 11.20 5.57
N CYS A 158 -0.53 9.93 5.27
CA CYS A 158 -1.33 9.05 6.12
C CYS A 158 -0.55 7.82 6.64
N HIS A 159 0.26 7.18 5.78
CA HIS A 159 0.94 5.90 6.06
C HIS A 159 2.26 6.04 6.87
N ASN A 160 2.50 7.21 7.48
CA ASN A 160 3.63 7.44 8.39
C ASN A 160 3.42 6.93 9.83
N ARG A 161 2.21 6.44 10.17
CA ARG A 161 1.81 6.03 11.54
C ARG A 161 1.22 4.63 11.59
N GLY A 162 0.77 4.22 12.77
CA GLY A 162 0.11 2.93 13.00
C GLY A 162 1.08 1.80 12.68
N LYS A 163 0.93 1.20 11.49
CA LYS A 163 1.83 0.19 10.93
C LYS A 163 3.13 0.76 10.33
N ARG A 164 3.19 2.07 10.07
CA ARG A 164 4.37 2.77 9.53
C ARG A 164 4.85 2.24 8.17
N ILE A 165 3.94 1.67 7.40
CA ILE A 165 4.28 0.98 6.14
C ILE A 165 5.00 1.89 5.15
N GLY A 166 4.55 3.13 4.97
CA GLY A 166 5.15 4.03 3.97
C GLY A 166 6.56 4.48 4.34
N VAL A 167 6.79 4.80 5.62
CA VAL A 167 8.12 5.18 6.11
C VAL A 167 9.08 3.98 6.16
N SER A 168 8.58 2.78 6.47
CA SER A 168 9.37 1.54 6.41
C SER A 168 9.76 1.16 4.98
N TYR A 169 8.84 1.29 4.03
CA TYR A 169 9.11 1.06 2.61
C TYR A 169 10.26 1.94 2.11
N GLN A 170 10.28 3.22 2.51
CA GLN A 170 11.36 4.16 2.22
C GLN A 170 12.61 4.01 3.10
N GLY A 171 12.63 3.04 4.02
CA GLY A 171 13.80 2.79 4.83
C GLY A 171 14.00 3.72 6.03
N ILE A 172 13.01 4.54 6.37
CA ILE A 172 13.14 5.56 7.41
C ILE A 172 12.34 5.20 8.67
N MET A 173 12.97 5.36 9.84
CA MET A 173 12.40 5.03 11.14
C MET A 173 12.28 6.28 12.02
N GLU A 174 11.17 6.42 12.75
CA GLU A 174 11.02 7.51 13.72
C GLU A 174 12.15 7.48 14.76
N PHE A 175 12.78 8.63 14.98
CA PHE A 175 13.94 8.78 15.84
C PHE A 175 13.82 10.02 16.73
N PRO A 176 13.91 9.93 18.07
CA PRO A 176 13.52 11.03 18.97
C PRO A 176 14.54 12.18 19.01
N TYR A 177 15.83 11.93 18.73
CA TYR A 177 16.89 12.91 18.97
C TYR A 177 17.07 13.92 17.81
N GLY A 178 16.81 13.50 16.57
CA GLY A 178 16.87 14.34 15.36
C GLY A 178 18.27 14.63 14.84
N SER A 179 19.20 13.72 15.09
CA SER A 179 20.43 13.57 14.31
C SER A 179 20.18 12.67 13.09
N PRO A 180 21.03 12.68 12.04
CA PRO A 180 22.22 13.54 11.88
C PRO A 180 21.90 15.04 11.89
N TYR A 181 22.83 15.84 12.42
CA TYR A 181 22.73 17.29 12.41
C TYR A 181 23.03 17.82 11.01
N ASP A 182 22.43 18.95 10.64
CA ASP A 182 22.79 19.65 9.40
C ASP A 182 24.21 20.25 9.47
N ALA A 183 24.68 20.81 8.35
CA ALA A 183 26.01 21.40 8.25
C ALA A 183 26.28 22.56 9.23
N LYS A 184 25.23 23.14 9.84
CA LYS A 184 25.29 24.21 10.84
C LYS A 184 25.11 23.69 12.27
N GLY A 185 25.04 22.37 12.47
CA GLY A 185 24.78 21.75 13.77
C GLY A 185 23.30 21.77 14.19
N GLY A 186 22.39 22.15 13.28
CA GLY A 186 20.95 22.15 13.50
C GLY A 186 20.37 20.74 13.51
N LYS A 187 19.36 20.51 14.36
CA LYS A 187 18.59 19.26 14.34
C LYS A 187 17.73 19.21 13.08
N GLN A 188 17.46 18.01 12.57
CA GLN A 188 16.53 17.84 11.46
C GLN A 188 15.16 18.51 11.75
N PRO A 189 14.57 19.18 10.75
CA PRO A 189 13.20 19.66 10.86
C PRO A 189 12.24 18.47 11.01
N LYS A 190 11.14 18.69 11.72
CA LYS A 190 10.13 17.64 11.87
C LYS A 190 9.40 17.41 10.55
N LEU A 191 9.16 16.15 10.19
CA LEU A 191 8.30 15.71 9.10
C LEU A 191 7.19 14.83 9.70
N HIS A 192 5.93 15.06 9.35
CA HIS A 192 4.76 14.43 10.00
C HIS A 192 4.77 14.56 11.53
N THR A 193 5.31 15.67 12.04
CA THR A 193 5.58 15.98 13.47
C THR A 193 6.66 15.13 14.16
N LYS A 194 7.39 14.31 13.39
CA LYS A 194 8.43 13.38 13.85
C LYS A 194 9.78 13.71 13.22
N LYS A 195 10.82 13.02 13.65
CA LYS A 195 12.17 13.03 13.07
C LYS A 195 12.48 11.61 12.63
N TYR A 196 13.30 11.47 11.60
CA TYR A 196 13.55 10.17 10.99
C TYR A 196 15.05 9.90 10.85
N LEU A 197 15.39 8.62 10.93
CA LEU A 197 16.71 8.10 10.60
C LEU A 197 16.54 7.09 9.47
N PHE A 198 17.38 7.18 8.44
CA PHE A 198 17.46 6.16 7.42
C PHE A 198 18.18 4.92 7.97
N ILE A 199 17.58 3.75 7.78
CA ILE A 199 18.08 2.45 8.17
C ILE A 199 18.47 1.67 6.91
N LYS A 200 17.47 1.26 6.14
CA LYS A 200 17.58 0.55 4.86
C LYS A 200 16.20 0.49 4.22
N ASP A 201 16.03 0.91 2.99
CA ASP A 201 14.75 0.83 2.28
C ASP A 201 14.45 -0.56 1.72
N ASP A 202 13.18 -0.78 1.40
CA ASP A 202 12.72 -2.01 0.74
C ASP A 202 13.44 -2.20 -0.59
N LEU A 203 13.70 -3.45 -0.99
CA LEU A 203 14.37 -3.76 -2.25
C LEU A 203 13.61 -3.18 -3.46
N HIS A 204 12.29 -3.14 -3.42
CA HIS A 204 11.46 -2.57 -4.48
C HIS A 204 11.53 -1.04 -4.50
N HIS A 205 11.83 -0.38 -3.37
CA HIS A 205 12.00 1.07 -3.29
C HIS A 205 13.41 1.53 -3.71
N GLN A 206 14.42 0.67 -3.57
CA GLN A 206 15.82 1.01 -3.81
C GLN A 206 16.05 1.56 -5.22
N ILE A 207 16.85 2.63 -5.29
CA ILE A 207 17.30 3.23 -6.56
C ILE A 207 18.07 2.20 -7.40
N GLU A 208 18.88 1.37 -6.75
CA GLU A 208 19.64 0.29 -7.40
C GLU A 208 19.15 -1.07 -6.88
N SER A 209 18.01 -1.55 -7.38
CA SER A 209 17.37 -2.77 -6.88
C SER A 209 18.11 -4.07 -7.27
N ARG A 210 18.32 -4.32 -8.57
CA ARG A 210 19.05 -5.51 -9.07
C ARG A 210 19.75 -5.23 -10.41
N PRO A 211 20.80 -6.01 -10.76
CA PRO A 211 21.41 -5.93 -12.07
C PRO A 211 20.39 -6.15 -13.19
N GLY A 212 20.40 -5.27 -14.20
CA GLY A 212 19.49 -5.30 -15.35
C GLY A 212 18.23 -4.44 -15.18
N ASN A 213 17.85 -4.09 -13.94
CA ASN A 213 16.77 -3.14 -13.71
C ASN A 213 17.25 -1.68 -13.87
N PRO A 214 16.34 -0.75 -14.19
CA PRO A 214 16.67 0.66 -14.31
C PRO A 214 17.03 1.28 -12.96
N GLU A 215 17.69 2.44 -13.01
CA GLU A 215 17.91 3.30 -11.84
C GLU A 215 16.57 3.93 -11.41
N GLY A 216 16.15 3.62 -10.18
CA GLY A 216 14.91 4.09 -9.57
C GLY A 216 14.12 2.97 -8.90
N GLY A 217 13.19 3.35 -8.02
CA GLY A 217 12.34 2.43 -7.27
C GLY A 217 10.90 2.38 -7.76
N MET A 218 10.20 1.32 -7.37
CA MET A 218 8.76 1.17 -7.51
C MET A 218 8.01 2.13 -6.57
N LEU A 219 6.84 2.56 -7.01
CA LEU A 219 5.88 3.35 -6.23
C LEU A 219 4.89 2.44 -5.53
N CYS A 220 4.25 2.92 -4.46
CA CYS A 220 3.22 2.14 -3.75
C CYS A 220 2.08 1.68 -4.67
N GLN A 221 1.70 2.54 -5.64
CA GLN A 221 0.64 2.24 -6.61
C GLN A 221 1.04 1.24 -7.71
N ASP A 222 2.28 0.75 -7.72
CA ASP A 222 2.70 -0.29 -8.66
C ASP A 222 2.29 -1.68 -8.17
N CYS A 223 2.06 -1.82 -6.86
CA CYS A 223 1.56 -3.03 -6.23
C CYS A 223 0.08 -2.88 -5.84
N HIS A 224 -0.33 -1.72 -5.32
CA HIS A 224 -1.73 -1.47 -4.99
C HIS A 224 -2.58 -1.27 -6.24
N THR A 225 -3.55 -2.16 -6.46
CA THR A 225 -4.45 -2.11 -7.61
C THR A 225 -5.43 -0.94 -7.51
N THR A 226 -6.18 -0.68 -8.59
CA THR A 226 -7.24 0.33 -8.57
C THR A 226 -8.31 0.00 -7.53
N VAL A 227 -8.63 -1.28 -7.35
CA VAL A 227 -9.64 -1.78 -6.43
C VAL A 227 -9.16 -1.65 -4.98
N ASP A 228 -7.87 -1.93 -4.72
CA ASP A 228 -7.25 -1.68 -3.42
C ASP A 228 -7.41 -0.23 -2.95
N MET A 229 -7.24 0.71 -3.88
CA MET A 229 -7.13 2.14 -3.57
C MET A 229 -8.45 2.89 -3.62
N HIS A 230 -9.32 2.57 -4.56
CA HIS A 230 -10.62 3.23 -4.75
C HIS A 230 -11.76 2.53 -4.01
N GLY A 231 -11.56 1.27 -3.61
CA GLY A 231 -12.58 0.43 -2.99
C GLY A 231 -13.42 -0.31 -4.01
N ASP A 232 -14.04 -1.39 -3.55
CA ASP A 232 -14.86 -2.31 -4.33
C ASP A 232 -16.35 -2.22 -3.98
N GLY A 233 -16.70 -1.41 -2.97
CA GLY A 233 -18.05 -1.25 -2.42
C GLY A 233 -18.24 -1.93 -1.07
N ASN A 234 -17.48 -2.98 -0.77
CA ASN A 234 -17.56 -3.65 0.52
C ASN A 234 -16.87 -2.83 1.62
N LEU A 235 -17.16 -3.18 2.87
CA LEU A 235 -16.66 -2.49 4.06
C LEU A 235 -15.56 -3.33 4.76
N PRO A 236 -14.28 -3.18 4.39
CA PRO A 236 -13.20 -3.90 5.04
C PRO A 236 -12.92 -3.34 6.44
N GLY A 237 -12.86 -4.23 7.42
CA GLY A 237 -12.56 -3.91 8.81
C GLY A 237 -11.06 -3.73 9.11
N THR A 238 -10.21 -4.12 8.16
CA THR A 238 -8.76 -3.96 8.23
C THR A 238 -8.21 -3.71 6.83
N THR A 239 -7.15 -2.92 6.73
CA THR A 239 -6.49 -2.67 5.42
C THR A 239 -5.98 -3.95 4.76
N LEU A 240 -5.70 -5.01 5.54
CA LEU A 240 -5.25 -6.30 4.99
C LEU A 240 -6.36 -7.01 4.21
N ALA A 241 -7.62 -6.80 4.58
CA ALA A 241 -8.75 -7.41 3.88
C ALA A 241 -9.03 -6.75 2.53
N GLN A 242 -8.46 -5.57 2.26
CA GLN A 242 -8.61 -4.88 0.98
C GLN A 242 -7.52 -5.28 -0.01
N VAL A 243 -6.26 -5.42 0.46
CA VAL A 243 -5.12 -5.79 -0.38
C VAL A 243 -5.37 -7.17 -0.99
N GLU A 244 -5.34 -7.24 -2.32
CA GLU A 244 -5.66 -8.47 -3.06
C GLU A 244 -4.44 -9.20 -3.63
N ILE A 245 -3.25 -8.67 -3.40
CA ILE A 245 -1.99 -9.16 -3.99
C ILE A 245 -1.18 -9.96 -2.97
N GLU A 246 -0.45 -10.94 -3.48
CA GLU A 246 0.58 -11.68 -2.77
C GLU A 246 1.93 -11.66 -3.52
N CYS A 247 3.01 -12.06 -2.85
CA CYS A 247 4.36 -12.04 -3.44
C CYS A 247 4.42 -12.93 -4.69
N GLU A 248 3.75 -14.07 -4.60
CA GLU A 248 3.72 -15.15 -5.58
C GLU A 248 2.91 -14.78 -6.82
N ASP A 249 2.12 -13.72 -6.78
CA ASP A 249 1.37 -13.20 -7.92
C ASP A 249 2.28 -12.60 -8.99
N CYS A 250 3.49 -12.19 -8.62
CA CYS A 250 4.51 -11.71 -9.55
C CYS A 250 5.70 -12.68 -9.62
N HIS A 251 6.08 -13.27 -8.50
CA HIS A 251 7.30 -14.08 -8.40
C HIS A 251 7.08 -15.59 -8.60
N GLY A 252 5.86 -16.07 -8.40
CA GLY A 252 5.53 -17.49 -8.34
C GLY A 252 6.22 -18.20 -7.18
N THR A 253 6.31 -19.53 -7.27
CA THR A 253 7.10 -20.37 -6.38
C THR A 253 8.25 -21.02 -7.15
N VAL A 254 9.08 -21.83 -6.47
CA VAL A 254 10.13 -22.59 -7.16
C VAL A 254 9.58 -23.70 -8.07
N ALA A 255 8.32 -24.11 -7.85
CA ALA A 255 7.67 -25.17 -8.61
C ALA A 255 6.72 -24.62 -9.70
N LYS A 256 6.03 -23.51 -9.41
CA LYS A 256 4.97 -22.95 -10.25
C LYS A 256 5.25 -21.49 -10.58
N ALA A 257 5.10 -21.10 -11.84
CA ALA A 257 5.08 -19.70 -12.25
C ALA A 257 3.79 -19.02 -11.75
N PRO A 258 3.72 -17.68 -11.71
CA PRO A 258 2.55 -16.98 -11.16
C PRO A 258 1.20 -17.44 -11.74
N TRP A 259 1.12 -17.59 -13.06
CA TRP A 259 -0.09 -18.03 -13.77
C TRP A 259 -0.42 -19.51 -13.63
N GLU A 260 0.50 -20.32 -13.08
CA GLU A 260 0.29 -21.75 -12.82
C GLU A 260 -0.24 -22.01 -11.40
N LEU A 261 -0.22 -21.00 -10.53
CA LEU A 261 -0.77 -21.08 -9.18
C LEU A 261 -2.30 -21.06 -9.21
N PRO A 262 -2.97 -21.74 -8.27
CA PRO A 262 -4.41 -21.60 -8.11
C PRO A 262 -4.82 -20.20 -7.63
N LEU A 263 -6.07 -19.84 -7.89
CA LEU A 263 -6.69 -18.64 -7.34
C LEU A 263 -6.73 -18.75 -5.81
N GLY A 264 -6.40 -17.66 -5.11
CA GLY A 264 -6.33 -17.60 -3.65
C GLY A 264 -5.03 -18.13 -3.05
N TYR A 265 -4.01 -18.43 -3.86
CA TYR A 265 -2.70 -18.85 -3.35
C TYR A 265 -2.06 -17.74 -2.50
N GLY A 266 -1.65 -18.05 -1.28
CA GLY A 266 -1.19 -17.07 -0.26
C GLY A 266 -2.33 -16.52 0.62
N GLU A 267 -3.59 -16.77 0.26
CA GLU A 267 -4.79 -16.38 1.03
C GLU A 267 -5.72 -17.58 1.29
N GLU A 268 -5.15 -18.76 1.50
CA GLU A 268 -5.92 -20.00 1.66
C GLU A 268 -6.84 -19.92 2.89
N HIS A 269 -6.37 -19.33 3.99
CA HIS A 269 -7.07 -19.27 5.28
C HIS A 269 -7.56 -20.65 5.76
N ASP A 270 -6.65 -21.63 5.73
CA ASP A 270 -6.92 -23.04 6.04
C ASP A 270 -7.97 -23.72 5.12
N ARG A 271 -8.22 -23.16 3.92
CA ARG A 271 -9.13 -23.74 2.93
C ARG A 271 -8.35 -24.49 1.84
N ASP A 272 -8.99 -25.51 1.28
CA ASP A 272 -8.53 -26.14 0.04
C ASP A 272 -8.94 -25.28 -1.16
N ILE A 273 -7.95 -24.71 -1.85
CA ILE A 273 -8.13 -23.87 -3.04
C ILE A 273 -7.96 -24.65 -4.35
N GLY A 274 -7.70 -25.96 -4.27
CA GLY A 274 -7.44 -26.82 -5.42
C GLY A 274 -6.12 -26.51 -6.13
N ASP A 275 -5.97 -27.03 -7.35
CA ASP A 275 -4.74 -26.92 -8.14
C ASP A 275 -4.96 -26.31 -9.54
N LYS A 276 -6.19 -25.92 -9.87
CA LYS A 276 -6.56 -25.31 -11.16
C LYS A 276 -5.77 -24.01 -11.35
N PRO A 277 -4.93 -23.88 -12.39
CA PRO A 277 -4.20 -22.64 -12.66
C PRO A 277 -5.13 -21.44 -12.84
N ARG A 278 -4.79 -20.30 -12.22
CA ARG A 278 -5.51 -19.03 -12.42
C ARG A 278 -5.33 -18.45 -13.82
N GLY A 279 -4.20 -18.75 -14.48
CA GLY A 279 -3.95 -18.28 -15.85
C GLY A 279 -3.55 -16.81 -15.92
N LEU A 280 -3.93 -16.18 -17.03
CA LEU A 280 -3.63 -14.79 -17.39
C LEU A 280 -4.91 -14.14 -17.91
N ALA A 281 -5.02 -12.82 -17.78
CA ALA A 281 -6.07 -12.05 -18.42
C ALA A 281 -5.60 -11.46 -19.76
N GLU A 282 -6.51 -11.39 -20.73
CA GLU A 282 -6.26 -10.74 -22.03
C GLU A 282 -6.50 -9.22 -21.97
N ASP A 283 -7.30 -8.75 -21.01
CA ASP A 283 -7.68 -7.35 -20.86
C ASP A 283 -7.62 -6.91 -19.38
N ILE A 284 -7.73 -5.60 -19.17
CA ILE A 284 -7.80 -4.97 -17.85
C ILE A 284 -9.24 -4.80 -17.38
N LEU A 285 -9.43 -4.39 -16.13
CA LEU A 285 -10.74 -4.02 -15.60
C LEU A 285 -11.28 -2.75 -16.28
N ASP A 286 -12.60 -2.65 -16.44
CA ASP A 286 -13.28 -1.51 -17.07
C ASP A 286 -12.93 -0.17 -16.41
N GLU A 287 -12.81 -0.17 -15.08
CA GLU A 287 -12.48 1.00 -14.27
C GLU A 287 -11.03 1.47 -14.48
N SER A 288 -10.18 0.62 -15.07
CA SER A 288 -8.77 0.89 -15.34
C SER A 288 -8.52 1.54 -16.70
N TYR A 289 -9.50 1.63 -17.61
CA TYR A 289 -9.30 2.26 -18.93
C TYR A 289 -8.97 3.76 -18.85
N MET A 290 -9.30 4.41 -17.73
CA MET A 290 -8.89 5.80 -17.49
C MET A 290 -7.40 5.94 -17.14
N ALA A 291 -6.71 4.84 -16.82
CA ALA A 291 -5.29 4.79 -16.49
C ALA A 291 -4.39 4.69 -17.74
N THR A 292 -3.09 4.44 -17.52
CA THR A 292 -2.21 4.05 -18.63
C THR A 292 -2.47 2.58 -18.93
N ILE A 293 -2.73 2.27 -20.19
CA ILE A 293 -2.90 0.90 -20.67
C ILE A 293 -1.55 0.45 -21.22
N TYR A 294 -1.13 -0.75 -20.84
CA TYR A 294 0.10 -1.38 -21.30
C TYR A 294 -0.22 -2.44 -22.35
N ASP A 295 0.77 -2.94 -23.08
CA ASP A 295 0.54 -4.07 -23.99
C ASP A 295 0.40 -5.34 -23.12
N ALA A 296 -0.61 -6.16 -23.36
CA ALA A 296 -0.82 -7.40 -22.62
C ALA A 296 0.32 -8.40 -22.88
N GLU A 297 1.02 -8.30 -24.01
CA GLU A 297 2.04 -9.25 -24.44
C GLU A 297 1.46 -10.68 -24.53
N ASP A 298 1.85 -11.60 -23.64
CA ASP A 298 1.23 -12.94 -23.54
C ASP A 298 0.00 -12.98 -22.60
N GLY A 299 -0.28 -11.89 -21.89
CA GLY A 299 -1.36 -11.73 -20.93
C GLY A 299 -0.93 -11.01 -19.65
N TYR A 300 -1.88 -10.30 -19.02
CA TYR A 300 -1.71 -9.71 -17.69
C TYR A 300 -1.70 -10.80 -16.62
N LEU A 301 -0.81 -10.65 -15.64
CA LEU A 301 -0.84 -11.50 -14.45
C LEU A 301 -2.10 -11.16 -13.62
N LEU A 302 -2.59 -12.17 -12.92
CA LEU A 302 -3.75 -12.06 -12.03
C LEU A 302 -3.30 -11.99 -10.57
N THR A 303 -3.99 -11.20 -9.77
CA THR A 303 -3.83 -11.15 -8.31
C THR A 303 -4.24 -12.47 -7.66
N ALA A 304 -3.96 -12.64 -6.37
CA ALA A 304 -4.43 -13.78 -5.58
C ALA A 304 -5.96 -13.88 -5.64
N ARG A 305 -6.66 -12.74 -5.75
CA ARG A 305 -8.12 -12.68 -5.85
C ARG A 305 -8.66 -12.59 -7.27
N GLY A 306 -7.81 -12.63 -8.30
CA GLY A 306 -8.24 -12.86 -9.68
C GLY A 306 -8.51 -11.62 -10.52
N ASN A 307 -8.26 -10.41 -10.01
CA ASN A 307 -8.24 -9.23 -10.87
C ASN A 307 -6.94 -9.20 -11.70
N PRO A 308 -6.96 -8.66 -12.93
CA PRO A 308 -5.73 -8.35 -13.65
C PRO A 308 -4.98 -7.20 -12.98
N PHE A 309 -3.65 -7.32 -12.83
CA PHE A 309 -2.82 -6.20 -12.35
C PHE A 309 -2.92 -4.97 -13.25
N GLY A 310 -3.06 -5.17 -14.56
CA GLY A 310 -3.06 -4.13 -15.57
C GLY A 310 -1.70 -3.48 -15.84
N ASN A 311 -0.72 -3.61 -14.93
CA ASN A 311 0.66 -3.13 -15.11
C ASN A 311 1.72 -4.24 -15.03
N VAL A 312 1.34 -5.49 -14.78
CA VAL A 312 2.27 -6.64 -14.73
C VAL A 312 1.89 -7.64 -15.81
N VAL A 313 2.82 -7.94 -16.72
CA VAL A 313 2.57 -8.74 -17.92
C VAL A 313 3.58 -9.87 -18.07
N LYS A 314 3.12 -10.96 -18.67
CA LYS A 314 3.99 -12.06 -19.09
C LYS A 314 4.53 -11.78 -20.49
N LYS A 315 5.84 -11.90 -20.67
CA LYS A 315 6.52 -11.79 -21.97
C LYS A 315 7.48 -12.95 -22.19
N GLY A 316 7.01 -13.97 -22.90
CA GLY A 316 7.71 -15.23 -23.05
C GLY A 316 7.83 -15.96 -21.71
N SER A 317 9.06 -16.16 -21.24
CA SER A 317 9.32 -16.61 -19.88
C SER A 317 9.27 -15.46 -18.86
N ASN A 318 9.53 -14.23 -19.26
CA ASN A 318 9.79 -13.15 -18.31
C ASN A 318 8.49 -12.54 -17.78
N VAL A 319 8.58 -11.89 -16.63
CA VAL A 319 7.52 -11.06 -16.06
C VAL A 319 8.03 -9.62 -16.02
N ILE A 320 7.26 -8.71 -16.60
CA ILE A 320 7.59 -7.29 -16.69
C ILE A 320 6.57 -6.49 -15.89
N LEU A 321 7.05 -5.67 -14.96
CA LEU A 321 6.24 -4.72 -14.21
C LEU A 321 6.46 -3.31 -14.77
N HIS A 322 5.37 -2.64 -15.13
CA HIS A 322 5.36 -1.29 -15.66
C HIS A 322 5.01 -0.26 -14.57
N SER A 323 6.02 0.32 -13.95
CA SER A 323 5.82 1.30 -12.88
C SER A 323 5.21 2.61 -13.39
N ALA A 324 4.31 3.20 -12.62
CA ALA A 324 3.75 4.51 -12.93
C ALA A 324 4.79 5.64 -12.93
N SER A 325 5.98 5.42 -12.35
CA SER A 325 7.13 6.31 -12.46
C SER A 325 7.62 6.52 -13.91
N GLY A 326 7.30 5.58 -14.80
CA GLY A 326 7.86 5.52 -16.15
C GLY A 326 8.93 4.44 -16.35
N LEU A 327 9.29 3.72 -15.28
CA LEU A 327 10.30 2.66 -15.28
C LEU A 327 9.68 1.28 -15.50
N ASP A 328 10.39 0.42 -16.22
CA ASP A 328 9.99 -0.98 -16.43
C ASP A 328 10.98 -1.89 -15.70
N PHE A 329 10.46 -2.84 -14.93
CA PHE A 329 11.26 -3.74 -14.10
C PHE A 329 11.06 -5.18 -14.55
N GLU A 330 12.17 -5.93 -14.63
CA GLU A 330 12.11 -7.36 -14.83
C GLU A 330 11.98 -8.05 -13.47
N VAL A 331 10.85 -8.74 -13.28
CA VAL A 331 10.53 -9.44 -12.03
C VAL A 331 11.26 -10.79 -12.00
N PRO A 332 12.06 -11.09 -10.95
CA PRO A 332 12.70 -12.39 -10.81
C PRO A 332 11.66 -13.48 -10.51
N VAL A 333 11.45 -14.40 -11.45
CA VAL A 333 10.53 -15.55 -11.28
C VAL A 333 11.26 -16.71 -10.60
N LEU A 334 10.74 -17.17 -9.46
CA LEU A 334 11.41 -18.18 -8.63
C LEU A 334 11.60 -19.51 -9.34
N LYS A 335 10.60 -19.97 -10.11
CA LYS A 335 10.69 -21.20 -10.92
C LYS A 335 11.85 -21.15 -11.90
N GLN A 336 12.12 -19.98 -12.50
CA GLN A 336 13.24 -19.84 -13.44
C GLN A 336 14.58 -19.87 -12.74
N ILE A 337 14.71 -19.17 -11.60
CA ILE A 337 15.93 -19.21 -10.77
C ILE A 337 16.22 -20.65 -10.33
N ALA A 338 15.19 -21.40 -9.96
CA ALA A 338 15.32 -22.81 -9.59
C ALA A 338 15.79 -23.68 -10.76
N GLN A 339 15.24 -23.49 -11.96
CA GLN A 339 15.59 -24.25 -13.16
C GLN A 339 16.99 -23.91 -13.70
N SER A 340 17.37 -22.64 -13.69
CA SER A 340 18.67 -22.17 -14.17
C SER A 340 19.79 -22.35 -13.13
N GLY A 341 19.44 -22.51 -11.85
CA GLY A 341 20.38 -22.55 -10.74
C GLY A 341 21.02 -21.20 -10.44
N THR A 342 20.48 -20.08 -10.92
CA THR A 342 21.07 -18.73 -10.79
C THR A 342 20.76 -18.06 -9.45
N TRP A 343 20.81 -18.81 -8.35
CA TRP A 343 20.60 -18.28 -7.01
C TRP A 343 21.68 -17.26 -6.65
N LYS A 344 21.31 -16.23 -5.87
CA LYS A 344 22.26 -15.20 -5.40
C LYS A 344 23.43 -15.82 -4.61
N ASN A 345 23.17 -16.86 -3.84
CA ASN A 345 24.15 -17.67 -3.10
C ASN A 345 23.50 -18.98 -2.63
N GLU A 346 24.30 -19.88 -2.03
CA GLU A 346 23.81 -21.16 -1.51
C GLU A 346 22.75 -21.01 -0.41
N ASN A 347 22.85 -19.99 0.44
CA ASN A 347 21.83 -19.76 1.48
C ASN A 347 20.47 -19.46 0.87
N ALA A 348 20.40 -18.70 -0.22
CA ALA A 348 19.16 -18.43 -0.93
C ALA A 348 18.53 -19.70 -1.52
N LYS A 349 19.37 -20.58 -2.10
CA LYS A 349 18.92 -21.90 -2.59
C LYS A 349 18.41 -22.79 -1.47
N VAL A 350 19.11 -22.81 -0.33
CA VAL A 350 18.71 -23.61 0.84
C VAL A 350 17.38 -23.10 1.39
N ALA A 351 17.28 -21.78 1.62
CA ALA A 351 16.10 -21.14 2.16
C ALA A 351 14.88 -21.33 1.25
N MET A 352 15.00 -21.04 -0.05
CA MET A 352 13.84 -21.04 -0.93
C MET A 352 13.53 -22.40 -1.53
N SER A 353 14.52 -23.22 -1.88
CA SER A 353 14.28 -24.42 -2.70
C SER A 353 14.59 -25.74 -2.00
N SER A 354 15.56 -25.79 -1.10
CA SER A 354 16.01 -27.06 -0.51
C SER A 354 15.16 -27.50 0.69
N VAL A 355 14.50 -26.55 1.35
CA VAL A 355 13.61 -26.79 2.49
C VAL A 355 12.19 -26.36 2.10
N GLY A 356 11.42 -27.28 1.51
CA GLY A 356 10.06 -27.00 1.02
C GLY A 356 9.12 -26.43 2.09
N ALA A 357 9.29 -26.85 3.34
CA ALA A 357 8.49 -26.38 4.48
C ALA A 357 8.52 -24.85 4.68
N HIS A 358 9.53 -24.13 4.18
CA HIS A 358 9.51 -22.68 4.20
C HIS A 358 8.42 -22.10 3.30
N GLN A 359 8.22 -22.65 2.09
CA GLN A 359 7.15 -22.18 1.19
C GLN A 359 5.76 -22.58 1.70
N ASP A 360 5.67 -23.67 2.46
CA ASP A 360 4.38 -24.19 2.93
C ASP A 360 3.92 -23.54 4.25
N ASN A 361 4.84 -22.98 5.06
CA ASN A 361 4.54 -22.55 6.44
C ASN A 361 5.05 -21.15 6.80
N LEU A 362 5.80 -20.49 5.93
CA LEU A 362 6.32 -19.15 6.19
C LEU A 362 5.93 -18.21 5.06
N GLU A 363 5.56 -17.02 5.48
CA GLU A 363 5.35 -15.89 4.60
C GLU A 363 6.69 -15.36 4.09
N CYS A 364 6.74 -14.95 2.82
CA CYS A 364 7.95 -14.41 2.18
C CYS A 364 8.58 -13.27 3.01
N TYR A 365 7.74 -12.40 3.57
CA TYR A 365 8.18 -11.27 4.38
C TYR A 365 8.81 -11.68 5.73
N ALA A 366 8.65 -12.92 6.20
CA ALA A 366 9.32 -13.39 7.42
C ALA A 366 10.86 -13.36 7.29
N CYS A 367 11.37 -13.49 6.06
CA CYS A 367 12.80 -13.40 5.74
C CYS A 367 13.14 -12.16 4.89
N HIS A 368 12.22 -11.71 4.04
CA HIS A 368 12.47 -10.61 3.11
C HIS A 368 12.19 -9.22 3.68
N ALA A 369 11.51 -9.12 4.85
CA ALA A 369 11.49 -7.89 5.62
C ALA A 369 12.78 -7.77 6.45
N ASP A 370 13.81 -7.15 5.86
CA ASP A 370 15.13 -6.99 6.49
C ASP A 370 15.08 -6.33 7.88
N TRP A 371 14.09 -5.48 8.13
CA TRP A 371 13.82 -4.87 9.43
C TRP A 371 12.36 -4.43 9.53
N ALA A 372 11.88 -4.28 10.76
CA ALA A 372 10.59 -3.67 11.05
C ALA A 372 10.75 -2.65 12.19
N PRO A 373 10.12 -1.46 12.11
CA PRO A 373 10.26 -0.44 13.13
C PRO A 373 9.64 -0.93 14.45
N GLN A 374 10.47 -1.10 15.47
CA GLN A 374 10.02 -1.36 16.83
C GLN A 374 10.10 -0.08 17.65
N CYS A 375 8.95 0.45 18.08
CA CYS A 375 8.88 1.70 18.85
C CYS A 375 8.93 1.48 20.37
N TYR A 376 9.70 0.50 20.86
CA TYR A 376 9.89 0.29 22.29
C TYR A 376 10.53 1.54 22.92
N GLY A 377 9.79 2.24 23.78
CA GLY A 377 10.27 3.46 24.45
C GLY A 377 10.12 4.76 23.67
N CYS A 378 9.70 4.76 22.40
CA CYS A 378 9.54 6.00 21.61
C CYS A 378 8.46 6.95 22.17
N HIS A 379 7.54 6.41 22.98
CA HIS A 379 6.40 7.12 23.56
C HIS A 379 6.30 6.93 25.08
N ILE A 380 7.37 6.42 25.71
CA ILE A 380 7.48 6.33 27.17
C ILE A 380 8.28 7.55 27.60
N THR A 381 7.58 8.61 27.99
CA THR A 381 8.15 9.83 28.57
C THR A 381 7.28 10.32 29.69
#